data_AF-A0A936MWR7-F1
#
_entry.id   AF-A0A936MWR7-F1
#
_cell.length_a   1.000
_cell.length_b   1.000
_cell.length_c   1.000
_cell.angle_alpha   90.00
_cell.angle_beta   90.00
_cell.angle_gamma   90.00
#
_symmetry.space_group_name_H-M   'P 1'
#
loop_
_entity.id
_entity.type
_entity.pdbx_description
1 polymer ?
#
loop_
_entity_poly.entity_id
_entity_poly.type
_entity_poly.pdbx_seq_one_letter_code
_entity_poly.pdbx_strand_id
1 'polypeptide(L)'
;MNHTTTLPLLALLLAACGSTNPNSVTDDAESLSGLEARVAALTGMDAASTGTEEGAALEEGDGGVRVHTVHSPDLNVPMLHTQLPARWDPKTTPGGDWYVNSPGLKVQQMKGANFMFVQGPSAQFYQAQGVQLRSPVDAAQIVQQDLMPKMREMGYEPVGMQEAPGIAQADQRGLDGLYSIGQTRKVCQANVSAWRKGDTRSAVVLHWFAIMGPEMANWGYRITRLETTSDRFEKEVGTLVDVLAGQRYDPAYFAAYAQSEQMKEGRSWAAHNARMRSNQAAFDAQQRAHRERVDGVNDAIMSTWRNTSSTMDRMQEATIDGIRGEQNALNPHTGQVGKVEAGYNNYWVNSDGQYFGTNDGTYDPNVGGQWEGQWQQMSTEP
;
A
#
# COMPACT_ATOMS: atom_id res chain seq x y z
N MET A 1 4.64 17.47 10.38
CA MET A 1 3.52 16.62 9.91
C MET A 1 4.07 15.78 8.77
N ASN A 2 4.33 14.50 9.05
CA ASN A 2 5.07 13.62 8.16
C ASN A 2 4.11 13.04 7.11
N HIS A 3 4.32 13.40 5.85
CA HIS A 3 3.62 12.81 4.72
C HIS A 3 4.35 11.55 4.27
N THR A 4 3.92 10.40 4.77
CA THR A 4 4.39 9.09 4.29
C THR A 4 3.40 8.58 3.25
N THR A 5 3.58 9.02 2.01
CA THR A 5 2.82 8.54 0.85
C THR A 5 3.53 7.31 0.31
N THR A 6 3.00 6.12 0.60
CA THR A 6 3.47 4.84 0.03
C THR A 6 3.13 4.78 -1.45
N LEU A 7 4.11 5.09 -2.31
CA LEU A 7 4.05 4.94 -3.77
C LEU A 7 4.55 3.55 -4.18
N PRO A 8 3.75 2.72 -4.86
CA PRO A 8 4.23 1.52 -5.54
C PRO A 8 4.77 1.96 -6.92
N LEU A 9 5.96 2.55 -6.95
CA LEU A 9 6.57 3.06 -8.17
C LEU A 9 7.88 2.31 -8.42
N LEU A 10 7.84 1.01 -8.72
CA LEU A 10 9.05 0.29 -9.15
C LEU A 10 8.83 -1.08 -9.83
N ALA A 11 7.89 -1.19 -10.76
CA ALA A 11 7.73 -2.41 -11.58
C ALA A 11 8.21 -2.28 -13.05
N LEU A 12 8.56 -1.09 -13.53
CA LEU A 12 8.41 -0.81 -14.97
C LEU A 12 9.67 -0.54 -15.80
N LEU A 13 10.88 -0.69 -15.23
CA LEU A 13 12.06 -1.03 -16.06
C LEU A 13 12.16 -2.54 -16.34
N LEU A 14 11.23 -3.33 -15.81
CA LEU A 14 11.14 -4.78 -15.97
C LEU A 14 10.01 -5.23 -16.93
N ALA A 15 9.16 -4.34 -17.45
CA ALA A 15 8.12 -4.75 -18.41
C ALA A 15 8.63 -4.99 -19.85
N ALA A 16 9.94 -4.94 -20.08
CA ALA A 16 10.57 -5.54 -21.25
C ALA A 16 11.30 -6.88 -20.94
N CYS A 17 11.38 -7.28 -19.66
CA CYS A 17 11.99 -8.55 -19.25
C CYS A 17 11.10 -9.23 -18.19
N GLY A 18 10.19 -10.08 -18.67
CA GLY A 18 9.19 -10.76 -17.85
C GLY A 18 9.73 -11.42 -16.58
N SER A 19 9.15 -11.05 -15.43
CA SER A 19 9.19 -11.86 -14.22
C SER A 19 7.86 -12.59 -14.07
N THR A 20 7.76 -13.82 -14.54
CA THR A 20 6.65 -14.71 -14.17
C THR A 20 6.86 -15.19 -12.74
N ASN A 21 5.94 -14.83 -11.84
CA ASN A 21 5.88 -15.35 -10.48
C ASN A 21 5.00 -16.62 -10.50
N PRO A 22 5.55 -17.83 -10.29
CA PRO A 22 4.77 -19.07 -10.35
C PRO A 22 4.18 -19.34 -8.96
N ASN A 23 3.15 -18.59 -8.55
CA ASN A 23 2.24 -19.00 -7.48
C ASN A 23 1.09 -18.00 -7.33
N SER A 24 0.05 -18.16 -8.15
CA SER A 24 -1.33 -17.82 -7.79
C SER A 24 -2.26 -18.51 -8.78
N VAL A 25 -2.68 -19.72 -8.42
CA VAL A 25 -3.87 -20.35 -9.00
C VAL A 25 -5.04 -19.83 -8.19
N THR A 26 -5.86 -18.98 -8.80
CA THR A 26 -7.31 -18.94 -8.59
C THR A 26 -7.96 -18.49 -9.88
N ASP A 27 -8.83 -19.37 -10.40
CA ASP A 27 -9.69 -19.19 -11.55
C ASP A 27 -10.44 -17.85 -11.53
N ASP A 28 -10.38 -17.12 -12.65
CA ASP A 28 -11.50 -16.35 -13.19
C ASP A 28 -11.25 -16.17 -14.69
N ALA A 29 -11.82 -17.08 -15.48
CA ALA A 29 -11.81 -17.05 -16.92
C ALA A 29 -12.78 -15.98 -17.45
N GLU A 30 -12.43 -14.70 -17.34
CA GLU A 30 -12.96 -13.70 -18.26
C GLU A 30 -12.21 -13.85 -19.59
N SER A 31 -12.92 -14.38 -20.58
CA SER A 31 -12.37 -14.71 -21.90
C SER A 31 -11.68 -13.51 -22.55
N LEU A 32 -10.51 -13.76 -23.16
CA LEU A 32 -9.69 -12.85 -23.97
C LEU A 32 -10.48 -11.97 -24.96
N SER A 33 -11.67 -12.41 -25.39
CA SER A 33 -12.58 -11.66 -26.27
C SER A 33 -13.01 -10.29 -25.72
N GLY A 34 -13.14 -10.15 -24.40
CA GLY A 34 -13.56 -8.89 -23.77
C GLY A 34 -12.45 -7.83 -23.75
N LEU A 35 -11.19 -8.26 -23.74
CA LEU A 35 -10.02 -7.38 -23.76
C LEU A 35 -9.74 -6.87 -25.17
N GLU A 36 -9.86 -7.74 -26.17
CA GLU A 36 -9.73 -7.40 -27.59
C GLU A 36 -10.79 -6.39 -28.04
N ALA A 37 -12.05 -6.56 -27.60
CA ALA A 37 -13.14 -5.62 -27.91
C ALA A 37 -12.94 -4.23 -27.28
N ARG A 38 -12.31 -4.15 -26.10
CA ARG A 38 -12.04 -2.87 -25.42
C ARG A 38 -10.85 -2.13 -26.00
N VAL A 39 -9.85 -2.85 -26.51
CA VAL A 39 -8.70 -2.26 -27.21
C VAL A 39 -9.14 -1.69 -28.56
N ALA A 40 -9.91 -2.46 -29.36
CA ALA A 40 -10.43 -1.99 -30.65
C ALA A 40 -11.33 -0.75 -30.52
N ALA A 41 -12.16 -0.69 -29.46
CA ALA A 41 -13.01 0.46 -29.18
C ALA A 41 -12.25 1.73 -28.75
N LEU A 42 -11.05 1.60 -28.17
CA LEU A 42 -10.24 2.73 -27.74
C LEU A 42 -9.29 3.25 -28.83
N THR A 43 -8.82 2.39 -29.73
CA THR A 43 -7.81 2.73 -30.73
C THR A 43 -8.36 2.87 -32.15
N GLY A 44 -9.59 2.41 -32.41
CA GLY A 44 -10.17 2.37 -33.75
C GLY A 44 -9.45 1.42 -34.71
N MET A 45 -8.58 0.55 -34.18
CA MET A 45 -7.86 -0.46 -34.93
C MET A 45 -8.46 -1.83 -34.64
N ASP A 46 -9.01 -2.48 -35.67
CA ASP A 46 -9.39 -3.89 -35.60
C ASP A 46 -8.16 -4.73 -35.24
N ALA A 47 -8.33 -5.70 -34.35
CA ALA A 47 -7.29 -6.65 -33.97
C ALA A 47 -6.89 -7.50 -35.17
N ALA A 48 -5.93 -7.01 -35.97
CA ALA A 48 -5.30 -7.77 -37.02
C ALA A 48 -4.58 -8.96 -36.38
N SER A 49 -4.88 -10.16 -36.91
CA SER A 49 -4.20 -11.40 -36.56
C SER A 49 -2.68 -11.18 -36.53
N THR A 50 -2.03 -11.71 -35.50
CA THR A 50 -0.57 -11.89 -35.41
C THR A 50 -0.09 -12.83 -36.52
N GLY A 51 -0.06 -12.32 -37.73
CA GLY A 51 0.64 -12.90 -38.85
C GLY A 51 2.10 -12.60 -38.69
N THR A 52 2.90 -13.64 -38.41
CA THR A 52 4.32 -13.64 -38.71
C THR A 52 4.44 -13.36 -40.21
N GLU A 53 4.71 -12.11 -40.60
CA GLU A 53 5.11 -11.82 -41.97
C GLU A 53 6.48 -12.44 -42.18
N GLU A 54 6.45 -13.66 -42.73
CA GLU A 54 7.58 -14.40 -43.23
C GLU A 54 8.15 -13.62 -44.42
N GLY A 55 9.09 -12.72 -44.12
CA GLY A 55 9.82 -11.95 -45.12
C GLY A 55 10.49 -12.90 -46.11
N ALA A 56 10.22 -12.67 -47.40
CA ALA A 56 10.79 -13.41 -48.51
C ALA A 56 12.31 -13.58 -48.36
N ALA A 57 12.77 -14.83 -48.54
CA ALA A 57 14.18 -15.19 -48.54
C ALA A 57 14.93 -14.42 -49.62
N LEU A 58 15.71 -13.42 -49.21
CA LEU A 58 16.70 -12.73 -50.04
C LEU A 58 18.05 -13.42 -49.86
N GLU A 59 18.74 -13.58 -50.99
CA GLU A 59 20.00 -14.32 -51.16
C GLU A 59 21.09 -13.97 -50.14
N GLU A 60 21.93 -14.96 -49.82
CA GLU A 60 23.10 -14.88 -48.94
C GLU A 60 24.16 -13.87 -49.46
N GLY A 61 23.93 -12.59 -49.21
CA GLY A 61 24.91 -11.52 -49.37
C GLY A 61 25.23 -10.86 -48.02
N ASP A 62 26.50 -10.90 -47.61
CA ASP A 62 27.08 -10.44 -46.31
C ASP A 62 26.93 -8.93 -46.00
N GLY A 63 25.95 -8.20 -46.57
CA GLY A 63 25.93 -6.73 -46.56
C GLY A 63 24.62 -6.02 -46.24
N GLY A 64 23.50 -6.72 -46.10
CA GLY A 64 22.19 -6.08 -45.86
C GLY A 64 21.96 -5.68 -44.41
N VAL A 65 21.12 -4.66 -44.19
CA VAL A 65 20.57 -4.28 -42.88
C VAL A 65 19.05 -4.45 -42.94
N ARG A 66 18.45 -5.06 -41.93
CA ARG A 66 17.00 -5.22 -41.76
C ARG A 66 16.51 -4.44 -40.55
N VAL A 67 15.35 -3.81 -40.67
CA VAL A 67 14.68 -3.20 -39.52
C VAL A 67 13.99 -4.31 -38.73
N HIS A 68 14.29 -4.39 -37.44
CA HIS A 68 13.60 -5.24 -36.49
C HIS A 68 12.82 -4.36 -35.52
N THR A 69 11.52 -4.64 -35.42
CA THR A 69 10.58 -3.90 -34.56
C THR A 69 10.26 -4.73 -33.33
N VAL A 70 10.60 -4.19 -32.17
CA VAL A 70 10.23 -4.76 -30.87
C VAL A 70 8.92 -4.11 -30.42
N HIS A 71 7.93 -4.95 -30.10
CA HIS A 71 6.64 -4.51 -29.58
C HIS A 71 6.64 -4.57 -28.04
N SER A 72 5.88 -3.67 -27.41
CA SER A 72 5.60 -3.76 -25.98
C SER A 72 4.67 -4.94 -25.69
N PRO A 73 5.01 -5.84 -24.75
CA PRO A 73 4.14 -6.98 -24.42
C PRO A 73 2.81 -6.54 -23.79
N ASP A 74 2.80 -5.42 -23.05
CA ASP A 74 1.62 -4.95 -22.32
C ASP A 74 0.69 -4.08 -23.17
N LEU A 75 1.26 -3.28 -24.08
CA LEU A 75 0.51 -2.31 -24.87
C LEU A 75 0.28 -2.78 -26.32
N ASN A 76 0.97 -3.83 -26.75
CA ASN A 76 0.94 -4.36 -28.12
C ASN A 76 1.15 -3.27 -29.20
N VAL A 77 2.01 -2.29 -28.90
CA VAL A 77 2.43 -1.24 -29.85
C VAL A 77 3.94 -1.35 -30.11
N PRO A 78 4.43 -0.94 -31.30
CA PRO A 78 5.85 -0.81 -31.55
C PRO A 78 6.50 0.07 -30.48
N MET A 79 7.54 -0.45 -29.83
CA MET A 79 8.29 0.27 -28.78
C MET A 79 9.62 0.75 -29.30
N LEU A 80 10.31 -0.09 -30.07
CA LEU A 80 11.69 0.13 -30.49
C LEU A 80 11.91 -0.41 -31.89
N HIS A 81 12.52 0.40 -32.75
CA HIS A 81 13.09 -0.03 -34.02
C HIS A 81 14.60 -0.09 -33.91
N THR A 82 15.17 -1.20 -34.36
CA THR A 82 16.61 -1.40 -34.44
C THR A 82 17.01 -1.91 -35.82
N GLN A 83 18.18 -1.48 -36.29
CA GLN A 83 18.73 -1.91 -37.56
C GLN A 83 19.69 -3.06 -37.32
N LEU A 84 19.32 -4.27 -37.70
CA LEU A 84 20.13 -5.48 -37.50
C LEU A 84 20.76 -5.92 -38.82
N PRO A 85 21.99 -6.47 -38.80
CA PRO A 85 22.54 -7.12 -39.98
C PRO A 85 21.60 -8.22 -40.48
N ALA A 86 21.44 -8.33 -41.81
CA ALA A 86 20.67 -9.41 -42.43
C ALA A 86 21.22 -10.80 -42.03
N ARG A 87 22.55 -10.90 -41.84
CA ARG A 87 23.23 -12.13 -41.41
C ARG A 87 22.92 -12.55 -39.97
N TRP A 88 22.43 -11.64 -39.11
CA TRP A 88 21.97 -12.01 -37.78
C TRP A 88 20.56 -12.56 -37.90
N ASP A 89 20.24 -13.67 -37.23
CA ASP A 89 18.88 -14.23 -37.14
C ASP A 89 18.25 -13.89 -35.78
N PRO A 90 17.61 -12.71 -35.62
CA PRO A 90 17.06 -12.27 -34.36
C PRO A 90 15.73 -12.97 -34.11
N LYS A 91 15.55 -13.37 -32.86
CA LYS A 91 14.32 -13.95 -32.33
C LYS A 91 13.87 -13.08 -31.18
N THR A 92 12.57 -12.96 -30.98
CA THR A 92 11.97 -12.18 -29.89
C THR A 92 11.41 -13.12 -28.83
N THR A 93 11.65 -12.83 -27.57
CA THR A 93 11.05 -13.53 -26.44
C THR A 93 9.62 -13.01 -26.20
N PRO A 94 8.77 -13.73 -25.46
CA PRO A 94 7.46 -13.22 -25.08
C PRO A 94 7.50 -11.89 -24.30
N GLY A 95 8.62 -11.57 -23.65
CA GLY A 95 8.82 -10.29 -22.94
C GLY A 95 9.19 -9.11 -23.84
N GLY A 96 9.40 -9.34 -25.14
CA GLY A 96 9.83 -8.32 -26.09
C GLY A 96 11.35 -8.22 -26.28
N ASP A 97 12.16 -8.90 -25.47
CA ASP A 97 13.61 -8.94 -25.69
C ASP A 97 13.95 -9.67 -26.99
N TRP A 98 14.89 -9.15 -27.76
CA TRP A 98 15.47 -9.84 -28.91
C TRP A 98 16.79 -10.53 -28.57
N TYR A 99 17.09 -11.64 -29.25
CA TYR A 99 18.33 -12.39 -29.12
C TYR A 99 18.72 -13.01 -30.47
N VAL A 100 20.00 -13.33 -30.65
CA VAL A 100 20.55 -14.06 -31.80
C VAL A 100 21.19 -15.33 -31.27
N ASN A 101 20.89 -16.47 -31.89
CA ASN A 101 21.51 -17.75 -31.56
C ASN A 101 21.81 -18.52 -32.85
N SER A 102 22.93 -18.17 -33.48
CA SER A 102 23.39 -18.72 -34.75
C SER A 102 24.74 -19.42 -34.58
N PRO A 103 25.15 -20.31 -35.50
CA PRO A 103 26.48 -20.93 -35.43
C PRO A 103 27.60 -19.88 -35.35
N GLY A 104 28.38 -19.94 -34.26
CA GLY A 104 29.50 -19.03 -34.02
C GLY A 104 29.12 -17.61 -33.56
N LEU A 105 27.84 -17.29 -33.36
CA LEU A 105 27.41 -15.99 -32.84
C LEU A 105 26.21 -16.15 -31.91
N LYS A 106 26.35 -15.66 -30.68
CA LYS A 106 25.25 -15.53 -29.73
C LYS A 106 25.15 -14.09 -29.27
N VAL A 107 23.96 -13.51 -29.32
CA VAL A 107 23.65 -12.21 -28.72
C VAL A 107 22.43 -12.41 -27.85
N GLN A 108 22.51 -12.07 -26.57
CA GLN A 108 21.38 -12.24 -25.66
C GLN A 108 21.37 -11.15 -24.61
N GLN A 109 20.17 -10.74 -24.22
CA GLN A 109 20.00 -9.95 -23.01
C GLN A 109 20.12 -10.86 -21.79
N MET A 110 20.79 -10.36 -20.76
CA MET A 110 20.93 -11.05 -19.48
C MET A 110 20.30 -10.20 -18.39
N LYS A 111 19.73 -10.89 -17.40
CA LYS A 111 19.19 -10.25 -16.21
C LYS A 111 20.30 -9.46 -15.51
N GLY A 112 20.08 -8.15 -15.38
CA GLY A 112 20.92 -7.28 -14.59
C GLY A 112 20.44 -7.18 -13.14
N ALA A 113 20.61 -6.02 -12.53
CA ALA A 113 20.18 -5.76 -11.17
C ALA A 113 19.57 -4.37 -11.04
N ASN A 114 18.62 -4.25 -10.12
CA ASN A 114 17.95 -3.00 -9.77
C ASN A 114 18.13 -2.76 -8.27
N PHE A 115 18.44 -1.52 -7.94
CA PHE A 115 18.70 -1.08 -6.58
C PHE A 115 17.93 0.19 -6.30
N MET A 116 17.64 0.38 -5.01
CA MET A 116 17.16 1.66 -4.51
C MET A 116 18.24 2.25 -3.62
N PHE A 117 18.39 3.56 -3.65
CA PHE A 117 19.12 4.31 -2.67
C PHE A 117 18.14 5.26 -2.01
N VAL A 118 18.11 5.26 -0.69
CA VAL A 118 17.24 6.13 0.10
C VAL A 118 17.99 6.50 1.37
N GLN A 119 17.87 7.76 1.78
CA GLN A 119 18.50 8.26 2.99
C GLN A 119 17.50 8.31 4.16
N GLY A 120 18.03 8.29 5.38
CA GLY A 120 17.24 8.49 6.59
C GLY A 120 16.44 7.26 7.05
N PRO A 121 15.45 7.45 7.95
CA PRO A 121 14.71 6.36 8.59
C PRO A 121 13.92 5.48 7.61
N SER A 122 13.57 5.99 6.43
CA SER A 122 12.87 5.24 5.39
C SER A 122 13.69 4.06 4.85
N ALA A 123 15.03 4.09 4.94
CA ALA A 123 15.88 2.97 4.51
C ALA A 123 15.53 1.65 5.21
N GLN A 124 15.24 1.69 6.52
CA GLN A 124 14.86 0.49 7.28
C GLN A 124 13.53 -0.08 6.79
N PHE A 125 12.58 0.78 6.44
CA PHE A 125 11.28 0.36 5.90
C PHE A 125 11.44 -0.39 4.57
N TYR A 126 12.24 0.14 3.64
CA TYR A 126 12.48 -0.50 2.36
C TYR A 126 13.28 -1.81 2.49
N GLN A 127 14.28 -1.86 3.39
CA GLN A 127 14.99 -3.10 3.69
C GLN A 127 14.06 -4.18 4.27
N ALA A 128 13.15 -3.81 5.17
CA ALA A 128 12.16 -4.74 5.72
C ALA A 128 11.19 -5.30 4.66
N GLN A 129 11.00 -4.59 3.55
CA GLN A 129 10.22 -5.04 2.39
C GLN A 129 11.05 -5.84 1.37
N GLY A 130 12.32 -6.14 1.68
CA GLY A 130 13.21 -6.90 0.80
C GLY A 130 13.77 -6.11 -0.39
N VAL A 131 13.64 -4.78 -0.39
CA VAL A 131 14.23 -3.93 -1.43
C VAL A 131 15.75 -3.91 -1.24
N GLN A 132 16.49 -4.18 -2.32
CA GLN A 132 17.95 -4.14 -2.30
C GLN A 132 18.41 -2.69 -2.28
N LEU A 133 18.91 -2.25 -1.12
CA LEU A 133 19.46 -0.91 -0.96
C LEU A 133 20.96 -0.88 -1.33
N ARG A 134 21.33 0.00 -2.25
CA ARG A 134 22.73 0.25 -2.62
C ARG A 134 22.87 1.67 -3.16
N SER A 135 23.91 2.38 -2.76
CA SER A 135 24.24 3.69 -3.34
C SER A 135 24.58 3.54 -4.83
N PRO A 136 24.19 4.49 -5.70
CA PRO A 136 24.60 4.47 -7.09
C PRO A 136 26.12 4.46 -7.19
N VAL A 137 26.63 3.54 -8.00
CA VAL A 137 28.04 3.44 -8.39
C VAL A 137 28.16 3.65 -9.89
N ASP A 138 29.34 4.02 -10.36
CA ASP A 138 29.56 4.18 -11.79
C ASP A 138 29.53 2.83 -12.54
N ALA A 139 29.33 2.89 -13.86
CA ALA A 139 29.24 1.69 -14.69
C ALA A 139 30.51 0.81 -14.63
N ALA A 140 31.69 1.41 -14.49
CA ALA A 140 32.97 0.71 -14.39
C ALA A 140 33.09 -0.10 -13.08
N GLN A 141 32.61 0.46 -11.97
CA GLN A 141 32.56 -0.18 -10.66
C GLN A 141 31.63 -1.39 -10.68
N ILE A 142 30.51 -1.36 -11.43
CA ILE A 142 29.67 -2.55 -11.62
C ILE A 142 30.41 -3.67 -12.33
N VAL A 143 31.20 -3.35 -13.37
CA VAL A 143 32.01 -4.37 -14.05
C VAL A 143 32.96 -5.03 -13.05
N GLN A 144 33.57 -4.26 -12.16
CA GLN A 144 34.53 -4.79 -11.18
C GLN A 144 33.88 -5.57 -10.03
N GLN A 145 32.78 -5.05 -9.47
CA GLN A 145 32.16 -5.59 -8.26
C GLN A 145 31.19 -6.74 -8.58
N ASP A 146 30.44 -6.64 -9.67
CA ASP A 146 29.30 -7.51 -9.92
C ASP A 146 29.55 -8.49 -11.08
N LEU A 147 30.19 -8.03 -12.16
CA LEU A 147 30.44 -8.87 -13.35
C LEU A 147 31.71 -9.69 -13.21
N MET A 148 32.82 -9.08 -12.79
CA MET A 148 34.12 -9.74 -12.79
C MET A 148 34.17 -11.03 -11.95
N PRO A 149 33.59 -11.10 -10.74
CA PRO A 149 33.53 -12.37 -9.99
C PRO A 149 32.81 -13.47 -10.77
N LYS A 150 31.65 -13.17 -11.35
CA LYS A 150 30.82 -14.13 -12.11
C LYS A 150 31.51 -14.57 -13.40
N MET A 151 32.15 -13.65 -14.11
CA MET A 151 32.88 -13.97 -15.34
C MET A 151 34.09 -14.87 -15.05
N ARG A 152 34.83 -14.60 -13.98
CA ARG A 152 35.95 -15.45 -13.55
C ARG A 152 35.50 -16.84 -13.10
N GLU A 153 34.38 -16.95 -12.38
CA GLU A 153 33.78 -18.23 -12.02
C GLU A 153 33.42 -19.07 -13.26
N MET A 154 32.98 -18.41 -14.34
CA MET A 154 32.74 -19.04 -15.64
C MET A 154 34.02 -19.32 -16.44
N GLY A 155 35.20 -18.98 -15.93
CA GLY A 155 36.50 -19.18 -16.57
C GLY A 155 36.86 -18.14 -17.63
N TYR A 156 36.23 -16.95 -17.59
CA TYR A 156 36.59 -15.83 -18.45
C TYR A 156 37.64 -14.93 -17.80
N GLU A 157 38.56 -14.43 -18.63
CA GLU A 157 39.54 -13.41 -18.26
C GLU A 157 39.18 -12.06 -18.91
N PRO A 158 39.29 -10.94 -18.17
CA PRO A 158 39.07 -9.62 -18.73
C PRO A 158 40.17 -9.26 -19.72
N VAL A 159 39.79 -8.69 -20.87
CA VAL A 159 40.70 -8.17 -21.89
C VAL A 159 40.79 -6.65 -21.81
N GLY A 160 39.65 -5.99 -21.64
CA GLY A 160 39.59 -4.53 -21.58
C GLY A 160 38.17 -4.02 -21.41
N MET A 161 38.04 -2.72 -21.22
CA MET A 161 36.76 -2.03 -21.08
C MET A 161 36.86 -0.64 -21.70
N GLN A 162 35.78 -0.22 -22.35
CA GLN A 162 35.64 1.11 -22.93
C GLN A 162 34.25 1.66 -22.67
N GLU A 163 34.14 2.99 -22.63
CA GLU A 163 32.85 3.67 -22.61
C GLU A 163 32.16 3.58 -23.97
N ALA A 164 30.83 3.58 -23.96
CA ALA A 164 29.99 3.53 -25.16
C ALA A 164 28.95 4.66 -25.15
N PRO A 165 29.38 5.92 -25.33
CA PRO A 165 28.49 7.09 -25.22
C PRO A 165 27.33 7.07 -26.22
N GLY A 166 27.49 6.49 -27.41
CA GLY A 166 26.41 6.34 -28.38
C GLY A 166 25.26 5.46 -27.88
N ILE A 167 25.59 4.38 -27.16
CA ILE A 167 24.61 3.50 -26.51
C ILE A 167 23.95 4.24 -25.35
N ALA A 168 24.74 4.93 -24.52
CA ALA A 168 24.21 5.72 -23.40
C ALA A 168 23.22 6.80 -23.88
N GLN A 169 23.49 7.46 -25.02
CA GLN A 169 22.57 8.42 -25.62
C GLN A 169 21.29 7.77 -26.14
N ALA A 170 21.37 6.57 -26.71
CA ALA A 170 20.20 5.82 -27.12
C ALA A 170 19.33 5.44 -25.92
N ASP A 171 19.94 4.86 -24.88
CA ASP A 171 19.28 4.54 -23.62
C ASP A 171 18.65 5.79 -22.98
N GLN A 172 19.35 6.93 -22.99
CA GLN A 172 18.86 8.19 -22.46
C GLN A 172 17.57 8.65 -23.18
N ARG A 173 17.51 8.57 -24.51
CA ARG A 173 16.28 8.90 -25.27
C ARG A 173 15.11 8.02 -24.84
N GLY A 174 15.36 6.74 -24.61
CA GLY A 174 14.36 5.81 -24.11
C GLY A 174 13.87 6.17 -22.70
N LEU A 175 14.83 6.44 -21.81
CA LEU A 175 14.57 6.77 -20.41
C LEU A 175 13.85 8.13 -20.26
N ASP A 176 14.18 9.11 -21.10
CA ASP A 176 13.55 10.42 -21.12
C ASP A 176 12.08 10.35 -21.54
N GLY A 177 11.73 9.45 -22.46
CA GLY A 177 10.36 9.22 -22.90
C GLY A 177 9.43 8.61 -21.85
N LEU A 178 9.98 7.99 -20.79
CA LEU A 178 9.17 7.38 -19.74
C LEU A 178 8.46 8.42 -18.88
N TYR A 179 7.20 8.15 -18.54
CA TYR A 179 6.45 8.94 -17.55
C TYR A 179 7.16 8.94 -16.20
N SER A 180 7.26 10.12 -15.58
CA SER A 180 7.83 10.30 -14.24
C SER A 180 7.01 11.33 -13.47
N ILE A 181 6.79 11.05 -12.19
CA ILE A 181 6.10 11.96 -11.28
C ILE A 181 7.14 12.85 -10.58
N GLY A 182 6.91 14.17 -10.65
CA GLY A 182 7.77 15.16 -10.00
C GLY A 182 9.08 15.46 -10.75
N GLN A 183 9.93 16.27 -10.12
CA GLN A 183 11.24 16.62 -10.67
C GLN A 183 12.21 15.47 -10.42
N THR A 184 12.57 14.75 -11.48
CA THR A 184 13.59 13.69 -11.44
C THR A 184 14.70 13.99 -12.43
N ARG A 185 15.92 13.60 -12.06
CA ARG A 185 17.06 13.57 -12.95
C ARG A 185 17.28 12.14 -13.42
N LYS A 186 17.16 11.92 -14.73
CA LYS A 186 17.40 10.63 -15.37
C LYS A 186 18.78 10.63 -16.02
N VAL A 187 19.59 9.60 -15.79
CA VAL A 187 20.93 9.49 -16.37
C VAL A 187 21.16 8.06 -16.85
N CYS A 188 21.73 7.93 -18.04
CA CYS A 188 22.23 6.68 -18.59
C CYS A 188 23.76 6.73 -18.78
N GLN A 189 24.39 5.58 -18.59
CA GLN A 189 25.79 5.32 -18.95
C GLN A 189 25.87 3.95 -19.60
N ALA A 190 26.87 3.74 -20.45
CA ALA A 190 27.08 2.45 -21.07
C ALA A 190 28.57 2.15 -21.25
N ASN A 191 28.94 0.90 -20.97
CA ASN A 191 30.31 0.41 -21.11
C ASN A 191 30.30 -0.93 -21.86
N VAL A 192 31.34 -1.16 -22.65
CA VAL A 192 31.60 -2.45 -23.30
C VAL A 192 32.83 -3.04 -22.66
N SER A 193 32.71 -4.24 -22.11
CA SER A 193 33.84 -5.01 -21.57
C SER A 193 34.08 -6.25 -22.41
N ALA A 194 35.33 -6.50 -22.76
CA ALA A 194 35.78 -7.64 -23.54
C ALA A 194 36.38 -8.72 -22.64
N TRP A 195 36.07 -9.97 -22.94
CA TRP A 195 36.43 -11.14 -22.15
C TRP A 195 36.87 -12.29 -23.05
N ARG A 196 37.78 -13.14 -22.56
CA ARG A 196 38.29 -14.30 -23.29
C ARG A 196 38.18 -15.59 -22.47
N LYS A 197 37.90 -16.70 -23.15
CA LYS A 197 37.94 -18.07 -22.62
C LYS A 197 38.36 -19.02 -23.74
N GLY A 198 39.64 -19.41 -23.76
CA GLY A 198 40.21 -20.15 -24.90
C GLY A 198 40.07 -19.36 -26.21
N ASP A 199 39.49 -19.99 -27.23
CA ASP A 199 39.19 -19.33 -28.52
C ASP A 199 37.88 -18.50 -28.51
N THR A 200 37.01 -18.73 -27.50
CA THR A 200 35.80 -17.93 -27.35
C THR A 200 36.14 -16.52 -26.87
N ARG A 201 35.48 -15.53 -27.46
CA ARG A 201 35.48 -14.14 -27.02
C ARG A 201 34.06 -13.74 -26.65
N SER A 202 33.94 -12.92 -25.62
CA SER A 202 32.66 -12.37 -25.20
C SER A 202 32.76 -10.87 -24.98
N ALA A 203 31.80 -10.13 -25.50
CA ALA A 203 31.60 -8.74 -25.17
C ALA A 203 30.37 -8.62 -24.29
N VAL A 204 30.49 -7.82 -23.24
CA VAL A 204 29.41 -7.50 -22.34
C VAL A 204 29.17 -6.01 -22.39
N VAL A 205 28.04 -5.62 -22.96
CA VAL A 205 27.51 -4.27 -22.95
C VAL A 205 26.69 -4.10 -21.68
N LEU A 206 27.15 -3.22 -20.80
CA LEU A 206 26.45 -2.83 -19.60
C LEU A 206 25.69 -1.54 -19.88
N HIS A 207 24.38 -1.56 -19.68
CA HIS A 207 23.50 -0.40 -19.79
C HIS A 207 23.13 0.02 -18.38
N TRP A 208 23.77 1.07 -17.86
CA TRP A 208 23.51 1.63 -16.53
C TRP A 208 22.47 2.74 -16.64
N PHE A 209 21.56 2.81 -15.66
CA PHE A 209 20.59 3.88 -15.57
C PHE A 209 20.33 4.30 -14.11
N ALA A 210 19.96 5.55 -13.92
CA ALA A 210 19.47 6.08 -12.65
C ALA A 210 18.36 7.11 -12.85
N ILE A 211 17.33 7.04 -12.01
CA ILE A 211 16.26 8.02 -11.86
C ILE A 211 16.38 8.56 -10.43
N MET A 212 16.83 9.80 -10.32
CA MET A 212 17.20 10.43 -9.06
C MET A 212 16.22 11.54 -8.69
N GLY A 213 15.63 11.45 -7.51
CA GLY A 213 14.95 12.54 -6.83
C GLY A 213 15.81 13.12 -5.68
N PRO A 214 15.26 14.06 -4.89
CA PRO A 214 16.02 14.71 -3.82
C PRO A 214 16.51 13.78 -2.70
N GLU A 215 15.70 12.78 -2.31
CA GLU A 215 15.99 11.90 -1.16
C GLU A 215 16.15 10.42 -1.54
N MET A 216 15.89 10.09 -2.81
CA MET A 216 15.84 8.72 -3.31
C MET A 216 16.40 8.65 -4.72
N ALA A 217 17.12 7.57 -5.02
CA ALA A 217 17.50 7.22 -6.37
C ALA A 217 17.12 5.77 -6.65
N ASN A 218 16.44 5.53 -7.77
CA ASN A 218 16.25 4.21 -8.31
C ASN A 218 17.24 4.03 -9.44
N TRP A 219 18.09 3.02 -9.35
CA TRP A 219 19.13 2.82 -10.34
C TRP A 219 19.39 1.34 -10.56
N GLY A 220 20.04 1.02 -11.65
CA GLY A 220 20.32 -0.36 -11.97
C GLY A 220 21.13 -0.46 -13.23
N TYR A 221 21.25 -1.69 -13.70
CA TYR A 221 21.86 -1.96 -14.97
C TYR A 221 21.21 -3.18 -15.61
N ARG A 222 21.24 -3.23 -16.95
CA ARG A 222 20.95 -4.42 -17.75
C ARG A 222 22.16 -4.76 -18.60
N ILE A 223 22.20 -5.99 -19.10
CA ILE A 223 23.38 -6.56 -19.76
C ILE A 223 22.96 -7.09 -21.12
N THR A 224 23.66 -6.69 -22.17
CA THR A 224 23.62 -7.37 -23.47
C THR A 224 24.95 -8.09 -23.67
N ARG A 225 24.90 -9.40 -23.85
CA ARG A 225 26.09 -10.23 -24.02
C ARG A 225 26.17 -10.73 -25.46
N LEU A 226 27.35 -10.60 -26.03
CA LEU A 226 27.75 -11.21 -27.28
C LEU A 226 28.84 -12.26 -27.02
N GLU A 227 28.72 -13.42 -27.63
CA GLU A 227 29.75 -14.46 -27.69
C GLU A 227 30.02 -14.83 -29.15
N THR A 228 31.29 -14.93 -29.51
CA THR A 228 31.73 -15.30 -30.86
C THR A 228 33.16 -15.88 -30.80
N THR A 229 33.66 -16.37 -31.93
CA THR A 229 35.05 -16.77 -32.13
C THR A 229 36.00 -15.57 -32.21
N SER A 230 37.29 -15.81 -31.97
CA SER A 230 38.30 -14.75 -31.90
C SER A 230 38.50 -13.98 -33.21
N ASP A 231 38.36 -14.63 -34.36
CA ASP A 231 38.47 -14.07 -35.70
C ASP A 231 37.31 -13.11 -36.06
N ARG A 232 36.13 -13.31 -35.47
CA ARG A 232 34.94 -12.49 -35.72
C ARG A 232 34.69 -11.40 -34.69
N PHE A 233 35.43 -11.42 -33.58
CA PHE A 233 35.11 -10.64 -32.38
C PHE A 233 34.98 -9.14 -32.65
N GLU A 234 36.01 -8.51 -33.23
CA GLU A 234 35.99 -7.06 -33.45
C GLU A 234 34.85 -6.62 -34.39
N LYS A 235 34.59 -7.38 -35.47
CA LYS A 235 33.50 -7.10 -36.43
C LYS A 235 32.13 -7.17 -35.74
N GLU A 236 31.88 -8.23 -34.97
CA GLU A 236 30.56 -8.44 -34.35
C GLU A 236 30.34 -7.53 -33.14
N VAL A 237 31.39 -7.16 -32.40
CA VAL A 237 31.30 -6.16 -31.33
C VAL A 237 31.02 -4.77 -31.90
N GLY A 238 31.74 -4.35 -32.94
CA GLY A 238 31.46 -3.07 -33.61
C GLY A 238 30.03 -3.03 -34.14
N THR A 239 29.59 -4.12 -34.79
CA THR A 239 28.21 -4.28 -35.23
C THR A 239 27.22 -4.14 -34.07
N LEU A 240 27.43 -4.82 -32.94
CA LEU A 240 26.54 -4.72 -31.79
C LEU A 240 26.46 -3.31 -31.22
N VAL A 241 27.59 -2.62 -31.14
CA VAL A 241 27.65 -1.23 -30.66
C VAL A 241 26.84 -0.31 -31.58
N ASP A 242 26.99 -0.46 -32.90
CA ASP A 242 26.23 0.31 -33.88
C ASP A 242 24.73 0.02 -33.80
N VAL A 243 24.35 -1.26 -33.68
CA VAL A 243 22.96 -1.70 -33.48
C VAL A 243 22.35 -1.01 -32.25
N LEU A 244 23.03 -1.07 -31.11
CA LEU A 244 22.51 -0.55 -29.84
C LEU A 244 22.49 0.99 -29.82
N ALA A 245 23.50 1.65 -30.39
CA ALA A 245 23.54 3.11 -30.49
C ALA A 245 22.50 3.67 -31.49
N GLY A 246 22.18 2.89 -32.54
CA GLY A 246 21.22 3.21 -33.58
C GLY A 246 19.75 3.01 -33.21
N GLN A 247 19.47 2.58 -31.98
CA GLN A 247 18.10 2.34 -31.50
C GLN A 247 17.22 3.60 -31.57
N ARG A 248 16.01 3.42 -32.10
CA ARG A 248 14.98 4.45 -32.23
C ARG A 248 13.70 4.01 -31.53
N TYR A 249 13.35 4.70 -30.47
CA TYR A 249 12.09 4.45 -29.76
C TYR A 249 10.92 5.11 -30.47
N ASP A 250 9.77 4.44 -30.44
CA ASP A 250 8.54 4.97 -31.01
C ASP A 250 7.87 5.97 -30.03
N PRO A 251 7.61 7.23 -30.43
CA PRO A 251 6.88 8.18 -29.60
C PRO A 251 5.46 7.74 -29.21
N ALA A 252 4.78 6.95 -30.07
CA ALA A 252 3.43 6.46 -29.81
C ALA A 252 3.40 5.51 -28.60
N TYR A 253 4.44 4.70 -28.43
CA TYR A 253 4.61 3.86 -27.24
C TYR A 253 4.66 4.71 -25.96
N PHE A 254 5.48 5.76 -25.93
CA PHE A 254 5.59 6.62 -24.75
C PHE A 254 4.28 7.37 -24.45
N ALA A 255 3.54 7.79 -25.48
CA ALA A 255 2.23 8.40 -25.30
C ALA A 255 1.24 7.39 -24.69
N ALA A 256 1.16 6.17 -25.21
CA ALA A 256 0.30 5.11 -24.68
C ALA A 256 0.70 4.72 -23.26
N TYR A 257 2.00 4.61 -22.99
CA TYR A 257 2.55 4.33 -21.68
C TYR A 257 2.19 5.42 -20.67
N ALA A 258 2.39 6.70 -21.01
CA ALA A 258 2.05 7.81 -20.14
C ALA A 258 0.54 7.86 -19.81
N GLN A 259 -0.33 7.58 -20.78
CA GLN A 259 -1.77 7.47 -20.54
C GLN A 259 -2.10 6.32 -19.58
N SER A 260 -1.47 5.15 -19.75
CA SER A 260 -1.63 4.01 -18.86
C SER A 260 -1.22 4.33 -17.42
N GLU A 261 -0.06 4.97 -17.24
CA GLU A 261 0.43 5.35 -15.91
C GLU A 261 -0.44 6.43 -15.25
N GLN A 262 -0.91 7.44 -16.00
CA GLN A 262 -1.85 8.44 -15.48
C GLN A 262 -3.17 7.80 -15.02
N MET A 263 -3.68 6.79 -15.73
CA MET A 263 -4.87 6.05 -15.30
C MET A 263 -4.63 5.26 -14.02
N LYS A 264 -3.47 4.59 -13.89
CA LYS A 264 -3.10 3.85 -12.68
C LYS A 264 -2.96 4.79 -11.49
N GLU A 265 -2.33 5.94 -11.68
CA GLU A 265 -2.20 7.00 -10.67
C GLU A 265 -3.58 7.48 -10.22
N GLY A 266 -4.48 7.81 -11.16
CA GLY A 266 -5.85 8.23 -10.86
C GLY A 266 -6.63 7.19 -10.05
N ARG A 267 -6.51 5.90 -10.40
CA ARG A 267 -7.13 4.80 -9.62
C ARG A 267 -6.54 4.68 -8.22
N SER A 268 -5.22 4.76 -8.10
CA SER A 268 -4.52 4.72 -6.82
C SER A 268 -4.98 5.86 -5.91
N TRP A 269 -5.14 7.07 -6.47
CA TRP A 269 -5.58 8.25 -5.73
C TRP A 269 -7.04 8.17 -5.32
N ALA A 270 -7.92 7.71 -6.21
CA ALA A 270 -9.33 7.45 -5.88
C ALA A 270 -9.46 6.42 -4.74
N ALA A 271 -8.69 5.33 -4.79
CA ALA A 271 -8.67 4.31 -3.74
C ALA A 271 -8.10 4.85 -2.41
N HIS A 272 -7.05 5.66 -2.46
CA HIS A 272 -6.51 6.34 -1.28
C HIS A 272 -7.56 7.26 -0.63
N ASN A 273 -8.23 8.11 -1.42
CA ASN A 273 -9.28 9.01 -0.92
C ASN A 273 -10.48 8.26 -0.36
N ALA A 274 -10.84 7.11 -0.93
CA ALA A 274 -11.88 6.24 -0.37
C ALA A 274 -11.47 5.70 1.01
N ARG A 275 -10.23 5.21 1.16
CA ARG A 275 -9.70 4.74 2.45
C ARG A 275 -9.66 5.85 3.50
N MET A 276 -9.22 7.06 3.13
CA MET A 276 -9.18 8.20 4.05
C MET A 276 -10.58 8.59 4.55
N ARG A 277 -11.59 8.61 3.67
CA ARG A 277 -12.99 8.85 4.08
C ARG A 277 -13.51 7.76 5.00
N SER A 278 -13.20 6.49 4.71
CA SER A 278 -13.58 5.36 5.58
C SER A 278 -12.93 5.45 6.96
N ASN A 279 -11.64 5.76 7.02
CA ASN A 279 -10.90 5.91 8.27
C ASN A 279 -11.44 7.08 9.10
N GLN A 280 -11.75 8.21 8.45
CA GLN A 280 -12.35 9.35 9.12
C GLN A 280 -13.71 8.98 9.73
N ALA A 281 -14.58 8.32 8.97
CA ALA A 281 -15.89 7.89 9.46
C ALA A 281 -15.77 6.90 10.63
N ALA A 282 -14.79 5.98 10.59
CA ALA A 282 -14.53 5.05 11.68
C ALA A 282 -14.03 5.77 12.94
N PHE A 283 -13.13 6.73 12.79
CA PHE A 283 -12.65 7.58 13.89
C PHE A 283 -13.79 8.38 14.51
N ASP A 284 -14.62 9.03 13.69
CA ASP A 284 -15.77 9.81 14.17
C ASP A 284 -16.80 8.93 14.91
N ALA A 285 -17.05 7.72 14.42
CA ALA A 285 -17.90 6.74 15.10
C ALA A 285 -17.31 6.30 16.44
N GLN A 286 -16.00 6.04 16.50
CA GLN A 286 -15.30 5.71 17.74
C GLN A 286 -15.37 6.86 18.75
N GLN A 287 -15.21 8.10 18.28
CA GLN A 287 -15.34 9.29 19.12
C GLN A 287 -16.76 9.45 19.69
N ARG A 288 -17.81 9.22 18.88
CA ARG A 288 -19.19 9.21 19.37
C ARG A 288 -19.42 8.14 20.43
N ALA A 289 -19.02 6.89 20.15
CA ALA A 289 -19.13 5.80 21.11
C ALA A 289 -18.34 6.06 22.40
N HIS A 290 -17.19 6.74 22.30
CA HIS A 290 -16.42 7.15 23.47
C HIS A 290 -17.16 8.20 24.30
N ARG A 291 -17.74 9.23 23.68
CA ARG A 291 -18.56 10.24 24.39
C ARG A 291 -19.78 9.61 25.05
N GLU A 292 -20.54 8.79 24.32
CA GLU A 292 -21.68 8.06 24.86
C GLU A 292 -21.30 7.19 26.07
N ARG A 293 -20.12 6.55 26.01
CA ARG A 293 -19.59 5.77 27.14
C ARG A 293 -19.23 6.66 28.33
N VAL A 294 -18.56 7.79 28.10
CA VAL A 294 -18.19 8.73 29.16
C VAL A 294 -19.44 9.33 29.81
N ASP A 295 -20.42 9.73 29.01
CA ASP A 295 -21.69 10.28 29.51
C ASP A 295 -22.45 9.23 30.33
N GLY A 296 -22.58 7.99 29.83
CA GLY A 296 -23.21 6.90 30.57
C GLY A 296 -22.48 6.54 31.88
N VAL A 297 -21.15 6.61 31.90
CA VAL A 297 -20.36 6.41 33.13
C VAL A 297 -20.58 7.56 34.12
N ASN A 298 -20.56 8.81 33.64
CA ASN A 298 -20.83 9.98 34.49
C ASN A 298 -22.25 9.93 35.07
N ASP A 299 -23.24 9.56 34.27
CA ASP A 299 -24.63 9.39 34.73
C ASP A 299 -24.76 8.29 35.78
N ALA A 300 -24.08 7.16 35.59
CA ALA A 300 -24.06 6.08 36.59
C ALA A 300 -23.39 6.52 37.91
N ILE A 301 -22.28 7.26 37.83
CA ILE A 301 -21.59 7.83 39.00
C ILE A 301 -22.50 8.83 39.72
N MET A 302 -23.11 9.76 38.99
CA MET A 302 -24.02 10.76 39.55
C MET A 302 -25.28 10.13 40.15
N SER A 303 -25.85 9.11 39.50
CA SER A 303 -26.97 8.34 40.05
C SER A 303 -26.59 7.63 41.34
N THR A 304 -25.41 7.02 41.39
CA THR A 304 -24.90 6.36 42.60
C THR A 304 -24.71 7.39 43.71
N TRP A 305 -24.08 8.53 43.42
CA TRP A 305 -23.90 9.61 44.39
C TRP A 305 -25.23 10.14 44.94
N ARG A 306 -26.23 10.39 44.09
CA ARG A 306 -27.58 10.83 44.51
C ARG A 306 -28.24 9.81 45.42
N ASN A 307 -28.20 8.52 45.08
CA ASN A 307 -28.78 7.44 45.89
C ASN A 307 -28.07 7.28 47.24
N THR A 308 -26.75 7.43 47.27
CA THR A 308 -25.98 7.41 48.52
C THR A 308 -26.34 8.62 49.38
N SER A 309 -26.38 9.84 48.80
CA SER A 309 -26.78 11.05 49.52
C SER A 309 -28.17 10.92 50.12
N SER A 310 -29.17 10.51 49.34
CA SER A 310 -30.54 10.33 49.85
C SER A 310 -30.66 9.23 50.91
N THR A 311 -29.76 8.26 50.90
CA THR A 311 -29.71 7.21 51.94
C THR A 311 -29.04 7.75 53.21
N MET A 312 -27.96 8.52 53.08
CA MET A 312 -27.33 9.20 54.22
C MET A 312 -28.31 10.17 54.88
N ASP A 313 -29.07 10.95 54.10
CA ASP A 313 -30.09 11.87 54.61
C ASP A 313 -31.16 11.10 55.42
N ARG A 314 -31.69 10.00 54.89
CA ARG A 314 -32.65 9.14 55.61
C ARG A 314 -32.06 8.52 56.88
N MET A 315 -30.81 8.06 56.83
CA MET A 315 -30.12 7.50 58.01
C MET A 315 -29.86 8.57 59.07
N GLN A 316 -29.47 9.78 58.65
CA GLN A 316 -29.27 10.91 59.54
C GLN A 316 -30.60 11.36 60.15
N GLU A 317 -31.67 11.43 59.36
CA GLU A 317 -33.03 11.71 59.85
C GLU A 317 -33.45 10.66 60.89
N ALA A 318 -33.34 9.37 60.57
CA ALA A 318 -33.63 8.29 61.52
C ALA A 318 -32.77 8.35 62.79
N THR A 319 -31.51 8.78 62.68
CA THR A 319 -30.62 8.98 63.84
C THR A 319 -31.06 10.17 64.68
N ILE A 320 -31.42 11.29 64.04
CA ILE A 320 -31.93 12.49 64.73
C ILE A 320 -33.26 12.17 65.43
N ASP A 321 -34.16 11.48 64.73
CA ASP A 321 -35.42 10.99 65.26
C ASP A 321 -35.17 10.09 66.48
N GLY A 322 -34.25 9.13 66.38
CA GLY A 322 -33.85 8.27 67.51
C GLY A 322 -33.25 9.05 68.70
N ILE A 323 -32.47 10.11 68.46
CA ILE A 323 -31.93 10.97 69.52
C ILE A 323 -33.05 11.80 70.18
N ARG A 324 -34.01 12.29 69.38
CA ARG A 324 -35.16 13.05 69.87
C ARG A 324 -36.23 12.17 70.52
N GLY A 325 -36.12 10.85 70.36
CA GLY A 325 -37.18 9.93 70.74
C GLY A 325 -38.44 10.22 69.94
N GLU A 326 -38.32 10.46 68.64
CA GLU A 326 -39.41 10.69 67.71
C GLU A 326 -39.44 9.55 66.66
N GLN A 327 -40.61 9.28 66.08
CA GLN A 327 -40.77 8.38 64.95
C GLN A 327 -41.83 8.93 63.99
N ASN A 328 -41.77 8.49 62.73
CA ASN A 328 -42.76 8.87 61.72
C ASN A 328 -44.08 8.13 61.97
N ALA A 329 -45.20 8.86 61.90
CA ALA A 329 -46.54 8.30 61.96
C ALA A 329 -47.45 8.97 60.91
N LEU A 330 -48.21 8.17 60.17
CA LEU A 330 -49.15 8.64 59.17
C LEU A 330 -50.44 9.11 59.84
N ASN A 331 -50.80 10.38 59.64
CA ASN A 331 -52.07 10.92 60.10
C ASN A 331 -53.19 10.51 59.13
N PRO A 332 -54.17 9.67 59.53
CA PRO A 332 -55.23 9.20 58.65
C PRO A 332 -56.21 10.31 58.23
N HIS A 333 -56.27 11.44 58.94
CA HIS A 333 -57.14 12.56 58.60
C HIS A 333 -56.58 13.44 57.47
N THR A 334 -55.25 13.55 57.34
CA THR A 334 -54.60 14.44 56.37
C THR A 334 -53.81 13.70 55.29
N GLY A 335 -53.48 12.43 55.50
CA GLY A 335 -52.60 11.66 54.63
C GLY A 335 -51.12 12.10 54.69
N GLN A 336 -50.76 12.97 55.62
CA GLN A 336 -49.40 13.45 55.82
C GLN A 336 -48.69 12.65 56.91
N VAL A 337 -47.37 12.45 56.75
CA VAL A 337 -46.51 11.84 57.76
C VAL A 337 -46.03 12.93 58.73
N GLY A 338 -46.31 12.77 60.02
CA GLY A 338 -45.84 13.64 61.09
C GLY A 338 -44.86 12.92 62.02
N LYS A 339 -44.12 13.68 62.84
CA LYS A 339 -43.25 13.15 63.91
C LYS A 339 -44.07 13.00 65.20
N VAL A 340 -44.03 11.82 65.82
CA VAL A 340 -44.65 11.52 67.13
C VAL A 340 -43.57 10.99 68.08
N GLU A 341 -43.74 11.17 69.39
CA GLU A 341 -42.81 10.62 70.40
C GLU A 341 -42.70 9.08 70.30
N ALA A 342 -41.52 8.55 70.05
CA ALA A 342 -41.23 7.12 69.96
C ALA A 342 -41.34 6.40 71.32
N GLY A 343 -41.64 5.11 71.30
CA GLY A 343 -41.73 4.26 72.50
C GLY A 343 -43.14 3.81 72.88
N TYR A 344 -44.14 4.20 72.09
CA TYR A 344 -45.51 3.69 72.20
C TYR A 344 -45.86 2.75 71.04
N ASN A 345 -46.65 1.71 71.31
CA ASN A 345 -47.10 0.74 70.30
C ASN A 345 -48.32 1.24 69.50
N ASN A 346 -49.14 2.10 70.09
CA ASN A 346 -50.35 2.64 69.49
C ASN A 346 -50.36 4.16 69.60
N TYR A 347 -50.59 4.84 68.48
CA TYR A 347 -50.75 6.29 68.42
C TYR A 347 -52.14 6.62 67.93
N TRP A 348 -52.75 7.61 68.53
CA TRP A 348 -54.06 8.09 68.18
C TRP A 348 -53.99 9.58 67.92
N VAL A 349 -54.70 10.05 66.89
CA VAL A 349 -54.80 11.47 66.54
C VAL A 349 -56.26 11.84 66.35
N ASN A 350 -56.63 13.06 66.73
CA ASN A 350 -57.96 13.62 66.49
C ASN A 350 -57.97 14.60 65.31
N SER A 351 -59.15 15.07 64.93
CA SER A 351 -59.32 16.04 63.82
C SER A 351 -58.61 17.38 64.07
N ASP A 352 -58.35 17.73 65.33
CA ASP A 352 -57.67 18.96 65.73
C ASP A 352 -56.13 18.82 65.69
N GLY A 353 -55.61 17.64 65.34
CA GLY A 353 -54.18 17.35 65.24
C GLY A 353 -53.49 17.10 66.58
N GLN A 354 -54.24 16.96 67.67
CA GLN A 354 -53.69 16.48 68.93
C GLN A 354 -53.45 14.98 68.82
N TYR A 355 -52.31 14.52 69.33
CA TYR A 355 -51.97 13.10 69.35
C TYR A 355 -51.62 12.65 70.77
N PHE A 356 -51.80 11.35 71.05
CA PHE A 356 -51.23 10.71 72.23
C PHE A 356 -50.77 9.28 71.89
N GLY A 357 -49.74 8.82 72.58
CA GLY A 357 -49.20 7.45 72.45
C GLY A 357 -49.55 6.58 73.67
N THR A 358 -49.78 5.28 73.46
CA THR A 358 -49.98 4.29 74.52
C THR A 358 -49.33 2.95 74.18
N ASN A 359 -48.91 2.21 75.21
CA ASN A 359 -48.38 0.84 75.11
C ASN A 359 -49.43 -0.23 75.43
N ASP A 360 -50.60 0.17 75.90
CA ASP A 360 -51.70 -0.75 76.17
C ASP A 360 -52.39 -1.12 74.85
N GLY A 361 -52.33 -2.40 74.49
CA GLY A 361 -52.94 -2.95 73.27
C GLY A 361 -54.46 -2.99 73.30
N THR A 362 -55.07 -2.80 74.47
CA THR A 362 -56.52 -2.77 74.67
C THR A 362 -57.06 -1.37 74.92
N TYR A 363 -56.20 -0.36 74.94
CA TYR A 363 -56.61 1.02 75.15
C TYR A 363 -57.20 1.61 73.88
N ASP A 364 -58.50 1.89 73.93
CA ASP A 364 -59.24 2.64 72.91
C ASP A 364 -59.71 3.97 73.52
N PRO A 365 -59.16 5.13 73.07
CA PRO A 365 -59.59 6.43 73.55
C PRO A 365 -61.05 6.77 73.22
N ASN A 366 -61.66 6.00 72.33
CA ASN A 366 -63.05 6.13 71.94
C ASN A 366 -64.01 5.31 72.83
N VAL A 367 -63.58 4.82 74.00
CA VAL A 367 -64.44 4.07 74.93
C VAL A 367 -64.41 4.67 76.33
N GLY A 368 -65.55 5.22 76.80
CA GLY A 368 -65.76 5.61 78.20
C GLY A 368 -65.20 6.97 78.64
N GLY A 369 -64.83 7.86 77.70
CA GLY A 369 -64.31 9.20 77.96
C GLY A 369 -65.08 10.34 77.28
N GLN A 370 -64.70 11.60 77.55
CA GLN A 370 -65.36 12.80 77.00
C GLN A 370 -65.17 13.00 75.48
N TRP A 371 -64.28 12.23 74.84
CA TRP A 371 -63.84 12.40 73.45
C TRP A 371 -64.19 11.21 72.56
N GLU A 372 -65.30 10.53 72.87
CA GLU A 372 -65.76 9.32 72.20
C GLU A 372 -65.97 9.54 70.69
N GLY A 373 -65.32 8.72 69.85
CA GLY A 373 -65.46 8.70 68.40
C GLY A 373 -64.62 9.74 67.62
N GLN A 374 -63.74 10.48 68.31
CA GLN A 374 -62.95 11.56 67.69
C GLN A 374 -61.50 11.17 67.37
N TRP A 375 -61.05 9.98 67.78
CA TRP A 375 -59.67 9.53 67.62
C TRP A 375 -59.54 8.45 66.56
N GLN A 376 -58.59 8.61 65.65
CA GLN A 376 -58.18 7.59 64.69
C GLN A 376 -56.76 7.13 64.96
N GLN A 377 -56.53 5.82 64.83
CA GLN A 377 -55.21 5.25 65.03
C GLN A 377 -54.29 5.65 63.87
N MET A 378 -53.12 6.18 64.22
CA MET A 378 -52.06 6.46 63.25
C MET A 378 -51.33 5.17 62.90
N SER A 379 -50.97 5.01 61.63
CA SER A 379 -50.10 3.92 61.21
C SER A 379 -48.65 4.35 61.36
N THR A 380 -47.88 3.58 62.13
CA THR A 380 -46.42 3.69 62.20
C THR A 380 -45.84 2.58 61.33
N GLU A 381 -45.84 2.79 60.02
CA GLU A 381 -45.07 1.91 59.14
C GLU A 381 -43.57 2.18 59.36
N PRO A 382 -42.72 1.13 59.42
CA PRO A 382 -41.28 1.31 59.38
C PRO A 382 -40.77 1.83 58.04
#